data_AF-A0A527HGW0-F1
#
_entry.id   AF-A0A527HGW0-F1
#
_cell.length_a   1.000
_cell.length_b   1.000
_cell.length_c   1.000
_cell.angle_alpha   90.00
_cell.angle_beta   90.00
_cell.angle_gamma   90.00
#
_symmetry.space_group_name_H-M   'P 1'
#
loop_
_entity.id
_entity.type
_entity.pdbx_description
1 polymer ?
#
loop_
_entity_poly.entity_id
_entity_poly.type
_entity_poly.pdbx_seq_one_letter_code
_entity_poly.pdbx_strand_id
1 'polypeptide(L)' 'MQVTETLNSGLKREIKITVPAGDMEAKLMARLSDARNKVRINGFRPGKVPVQHLRKVYGKSFMAEVVN' A
#
# COMPACT_ATOMS: atom_id res chain seq x y z
N MET A 1 8.91 8.84 7.59
CA MET A 1 9.99 8.13 6.86
C MET A 1 11.34 8.48 7.50
N GLN A 2 12.17 7.48 7.84
CA GLN A 2 13.50 7.68 8.42
C GLN A 2 14.56 7.09 7.48
N VAL A 3 15.60 7.86 7.20
CA VAL A 3 16.68 7.48 6.27
C VAL A 3 18.01 7.54 7.01
N THR A 4 18.74 6.43 7.01
CA THR A 4 20.07 6.32 7.62
C THR A 4 21.07 5.82 6.57
N GLU A 5 22.12 6.59 6.32
CA GLU A 5 23.21 6.21 5.41
C GLU A 5 24.24 5.41 6.22
N THR A 6 24.37 4.11 5.91
CA THR A 6 25.07 3.14 6.78
C THR A 6 26.53 2.90 6.38
N LEU A 7 26.86 3.12 5.10
CA LEU A 7 28.19 2.87 4.55
C LEU A 7 28.56 4.00 3.60
N ASN A 8 29.64 4.71 3.95
CA ASN A 8 30.28 5.74 3.12
C ASN A 8 31.73 5.32 2.88
N SER A 9 31.92 4.41 1.91
CA SER A 9 33.24 3.93 1.50
C SER A 9 33.35 3.95 -0.03
N GLY A 10 34.03 4.99 -0.54
CA GLY A 10 34.22 5.22 -1.97
C GLY A 10 32.93 5.64 -2.69
N LEU A 11 32.62 4.99 -3.81
CA LEU A 11 31.41 5.22 -4.63
C LEU A 11 30.19 4.42 -4.15
N LYS A 12 30.34 3.55 -3.16
CA LYS A 12 29.25 2.72 -2.64
C LYS A 12 28.52 3.47 -1.52
N ARG A 13 27.22 3.66 -1.71
CA ARG A 13 26.31 4.17 -0.68
C ARG A 13 25.26 3.13 -0.39
N GLU A 14 25.08 2.83 0.89
CA GLU A 14 23.99 1.98 1.36
C GLU A 14 23.03 2.81 2.20
N ILE A 15 21.78 2.91 1.73
CA ILE A 15 20.74 3.70 2.38
C ILE A 15 19.75 2.73 3.02
N LYS A 16 19.68 2.76 4.35
CA LYS A 16 18.64 2.06 5.08
C LYS A 16 17.45 3.00 5.26
N ILE A 17 16.33 2.63 4.65
CA ILE A 17 15.08 3.38 4.70
C ILE A 17 14.12 2.63 5.61
N THR A 18 13.64 3.30 6.66
CA THR A 18 12.57 2.80 7.52
C THR A 18 11.28 3.54 7.19
N VAL A 19 10.31 2.80 6.65
CA VAL A 19 8.98 3.30 6.32
C VAL A 19 8.04 3.03 7.51
N PRO A 20 7.42 4.06 8.10
CA PRO A 20 6.44 3.88 9.16
C PRO A 20 5.22 3.09 8.68
N ALA A 21 4.69 2.20 9.53
CA ALA A 21 3.49 1.42 9.20
C ALA A 21 2.26 2.30 8.91
N GLY A 22 2.11 3.43 9.61
CA GLY A 22 0.99 4.35 9.40
C GLY A 22 0.94 4.98 8.02
N ASP A 23 2.11 5.29 7.42
CA ASP A 23 2.18 5.83 6.06
C ASP A 23 1.73 4.78 5.02
N MET A 24 2.03 3.50 5.27
CA MET A 24 1.59 2.41 4.41
C MET A 24 0.09 2.16 4.52
N GLU A 25 -0.47 2.20 5.73
CA GLU A 25 -1.91 2.05 5.93
C GLU A 25 -2.71 3.19 5.29
N ALA A 26 -2.23 4.43 5.38
CA ALA A 26 -2.86 5.58 4.73
C ALA A 26 -2.89 5.41 3.20
N LYS A 27 -1.77 5.00 2.59
CA LYS A 27 -1.70 4.70 1.16
C LYS A 27 -2.62 3.55 0.76
N LEU A 28 -2.69 2.49 1.56
CA LEU A 28 -3.59 1.37 1.34
C LEU A 28 -5.07 1.80 1.39
N MET A 29 -5.45 2.64 2.36
CA MET A 29 -6.81 3.16 2.49
C MET A 29 -7.21 4.03 1.28
N ALA A 30 -6.31 4.91 0.82
CA ALA A 30 -6.55 5.71 -0.39
C ALA A 30 -6.77 4.82 -1.62
N ARG A 31 -5.92 3.81 -1.81
CA ARG A 31 -6.05 2.81 -2.89
C ARG A 31 -7.36 2.03 -2.82
N LEU A 32 -7.76 1.61 -1.62
CA LEU A 32 -9.02 0.88 -1.41
C LEU A 32 -10.25 1.75 -1.72
N SER A 33 -10.19 3.06 -1.42
CA SER A 33 -11.22 4.03 -1.78
C SER A 33 -11.36 4.17 -3.30
N ASP A 34 -10.24 4.31 -4.00
CA ASP A 34 -10.24 4.41 -5.47
C ASP A 34 -10.72 3.10 -6.13
N ALA A 35 -10.28 1.97 -5.60
CA ALA A 35 -10.68 0.65 -6.07
C ALA A 35 -12.18 0.41 -5.88
N ARG A 36 -12.79 0.92 -4.80
CA ARG A 36 -14.23 0.77 -4.55
C ARG A 36 -15.09 1.21 -5.74
N ASN A 37 -14.69 2.28 -6.41
CA ASN A 37 -15.42 2.84 -7.54
C ASN A 37 -15.22 2.05 -8.85
N LYS A 38 -14.08 1.37 -8.99
CA LYS A 38 -13.68 0.66 -10.22
C LYS A 38 -14.00 -0.84 -10.20
N VAL A 39 -14.03 -1.44 -9.01
CA VAL A 39 -14.15 -2.89 -8.86
C VAL A 39 -15.62 -3.33 -8.96
N ARG A 40 -15.87 -4.31 -9.82
CA ARG A 40 -17.14 -5.04 -9.92
C ARG A 40 -16.99 -6.40 -9.25
N ILE A 41 -17.54 -6.54 -8.04
CA ILE A 41 -17.60 -7.82 -7.33
C ILE A 41 -19.00 -8.41 -7.48
N ASN A 42 -19.07 -9.69 -7.86
CA ASN A 42 -20.35 -10.41 -7.95
C ASN A 42 -21.05 -10.40 -6.60
N GLY A 43 -22.34 -10.03 -6.58
CA GLY A 43 -23.14 -9.88 -5.35
C GLY A 43 -23.18 -8.45 -4.79
N PHE A 44 -22.36 -7.52 -5.30
CA PHE A 44 -22.42 -6.11 -4.91
C PHE A 44 -22.75 -5.22 -6.10
N ARG A 45 -23.55 -4.19 -5.84
CA ARG A 45 -23.74 -3.11 -6.83
C ARG A 45 -22.39 -2.40 -7.05
N PRO A 46 -21.96 -2.16 -8.30
CA PRO A 46 -20.72 -1.45 -8.59
C PRO A 46 -20.61 -0.15 -7.78
N GLY A 47 -19.46 0.11 -7.17
CA GLY A 47 -19.24 1.28 -6.31
C GLY A 47 -19.73 1.13 -4.85
N LYS A 48 -20.53 0.11 -4.52
CA LYS A 48 -21.13 -0.07 -3.18
C LYS A 48 -20.60 -1.29 -2.42
N VAL A 49 -19.36 -1.69 -2.69
CA VAL A 49 -18.68 -2.74 -1.92
C VAL A 49 -18.18 -2.18 -0.58
N PRO A 50 -18.35 -2.89 0.55
CA PRO A 50 -17.73 -2.53 1.82
C PRO A 50 -16.20 -2.64 1.80
N VAL A 51 -15.53 -1.71 2.48
CA VAL A 51 -14.05 -1.65 2.56
C VAL A 51 -13.46 -2.91 3.20
N GLN A 52 -14.16 -3.53 4.17
CA GLN A 52 -13.73 -4.78 4.79
C GLN A 52 -13.65 -5.94 3.79
N HIS A 53 -14.62 -6.03 2.87
CA HIS A 53 -14.62 -7.08 1.85
C HIS A 53 -13.56 -6.82 0.78
N LEU A 54 -13.38 -5.56 0.38
CA LEU A 54 -12.30 -5.14 -0.52
C LEU A 54 -10.92 -5.43 0.09
N ARG A 55 -10.73 -5.18 1.39
CA ARG A 55 -9.50 -5.50 2.11
C ARG A 55 -9.23 -7.01 2.15
N LYS A 56 -10.28 -7.84 2.26
CA LYS A 56 -10.12 -9.31 2.26
C LYS A 56 -9.69 -9.84 0.89
N VAL A 57 -10.27 -9.32 -0.19
CA VAL A 57 -10.03 -9.80 -1.55
C VAL A 57 -8.76 -9.19 -2.15
N TYR A 58 -8.59 -7.87 -2.00
CA TYR A 58 -7.51 -7.11 -2.67
C TYR A 58 -6.46 -6.55 -1.70
N GLY A 59 -6.63 -6.70 -0.38
CA GLY A 59 -5.70 -6.10 0.58
C GLY A 59 -4.27 -6.61 0.46
N LYS A 60 -4.07 -7.91 0.16
CA LYS A 60 -2.72 -8.47 -0.07
C LYS A 60 -2.08 -7.91 -1.34
N SER A 61 -2.84 -7.85 -2.44
CA SER A 61 -2.35 -7.33 -3.72
C SER A 61 -2.03 -5.85 -3.65
N PHE A 62 -2.91 -5.04 -3.06
CA PHE A 62 -2.65 -3.61 -2.89
C PHE A 62 -1.52 -3.33 -1.91
N MET A 63 -1.33 -4.14 -0.87
CA MET A 63 -0.19 -3.99 0.01
C MET A 63 1.13 -4.31 -0.71
N ALA A 64 1.16 -5.38 -1.53
CA ALA A 64 2.33 -5.71 -2.33
C ALA A 64 2.69 -4.59 -3.33
N GLU A 65 1.68 -3.95 -3.92
CA GLU A 65 1.85 -2.84 -4.86
C GLU A 65 2.24 -1.53 -4.17
N VAL A 66 1.95 -1.36 -2.88
CA VAL A 66 2.40 -0.20 -2.07
C VAL A 66 3.85 -0.38 -1.59
N VAL A 67 4.33 -1.62 -1.50
CA VAL A 67 5.69 -1.95 -1.05
C VAL A 67 6.70 -1.94 -2.21
N ASN A 68 6.28 -2.32 -3.42
CA ASN A 68 7.09 -2.20 -4.64
C ASN A 68 7.26 -0.75 -5.09
#